data_AF-J4GHK2-F1
#
_entry.id   AF-J4GHK2-F1
#
_cell.length_a   1.000
_cell.length_b   1.000
_cell.length_c   1.000
_cell.angle_alpha   90.00
_cell.angle_beta   90.00
_cell.angle_gamma   90.00
#
_symmetry.space_group_name_H-M   'P 1'
#
loop_
_entity.id
_entity.type
_entity.pdbx_description
1 polymer ?
#
loop_
_entity_poly.entity_id
_entity_poly.type
_entity_poly.pdbx_seq_one_letter_code
_entity_poly.pdbx_strand_id
1 'polypeptide(L)'
;MSLELARKLPNAKFIVQDIDHVLQQAPAVWSQELPEAVQMGHVQFMPHDFFTAQAIKGAGAYLLRRILHDWSDENCIIILKHLKNAMTPSSRILIIDHVLHPTVESGQLKSAPPPLPANYGIAHMFSIMDDLDIMSLMNGMERTPDQLHGLAERAGLTVIKIWECRGSMHVIEMRLPEEH
;
A
#
# COMPACT_ATOMS: atom_id res chain seq x y z
N MET A 1 -6.00 8.88 -5.82
CA MET A 1 -4.81 9.14 -4.98
C MET A 1 -3.58 9.56 -5.78
N SER A 2 -3.16 8.81 -6.80
CA SER A 2 -2.01 9.16 -7.65
C SER A 2 -2.12 10.57 -8.25
N LEU A 3 -3.33 10.99 -8.64
CA LEU A 3 -3.62 12.34 -9.11
C LEU A 3 -3.32 13.42 -8.06
N GLU A 4 -3.80 13.24 -6.83
CA GLU A 4 -3.53 14.15 -5.71
C GLU A 4 -2.04 14.20 -5.34
N LEU A 5 -1.33 13.07 -5.43
CA LEU A 5 0.12 13.03 -5.23
C LEU A 5 0.84 13.78 -6.35
N ALA A 6 0.43 13.62 -7.61
CA ALA A 6 1.01 14.33 -8.75
C ALA A 6 0.83 15.85 -8.62
N ARG A 7 -0.33 16.33 -8.13
CA ARG A 7 -0.54 17.75 -7.81
C ARG A 7 0.47 18.27 -6.79
N LYS A 8 0.79 17.47 -5.77
CA LYS A 8 1.71 17.85 -4.67
C LYS A 8 3.19 17.65 -5.02
N LEU A 9 3.48 16.81 -6.00
CA LEU A 9 4.83 16.44 -6.44
C LEU A 9 4.96 16.69 -7.95
N PRO A 10 4.94 17.96 -8.41
CA PRO A 10 4.86 18.30 -9.84
C PRO A 10 6.06 17.81 -10.65
N ASN A 11 7.21 17.60 -10.01
CA ASN A 11 8.44 17.12 -10.64
C ASN A 11 8.59 15.58 -10.62
N ALA A 12 7.68 14.86 -9.95
CA ALA A 12 7.72 13.41 -9.88
C ALA A 12 7.06 12.79 -11.12
N LYS A 13 7.59 11.65 -11.56
CA LYS A 13 7.00 10.84 -12.62
C LYS A 13 6.18 9.71 -12.01
N PHE A 14 4.98 9.51 -12.53
CA PHE A 14 4.03 8.51 -12.09
C PHE A 14 3.77 7.52 -13.23
N ILE A 15 3.87 6.24 -12.91
CA ILE A 15 3.38 5.16 -13.78
C ILE A 15 2.23 4.50 -13.03
N VAL A 16 1.02 4.68 -13.55
CA VAL A 16 -0.20 4.11 -12.98
C VAL A 16 -0.43 2.76 -13.65
N GLN A 17 -0.31 1.71 -12.85
CA GLN A 17 -0.50 0.32 -13.28
C GLN A 17 -1.84 -0.20 -12.76
N ASP A 18 -2.60 -0.82 -13.67
CA ASP A 18 -3.85 -1.53 -13.37
C ASP A 18 -4.13 -2.51 -14.53
N ILE A 19 -5.20 -3.29 -14.44
CA ILE A 19 -5.67 -4.11 -15.56
C ILE A 19 -6.24 -3.23 -16.68
N ASP A 20 -6.13 -3.69 -17.92
CA ASP A 20 -6.36 -2.87 -19.12
C ASP A 20 -7.72 -2.14 -19.11
N HIS A 21 -8.80 -2.85 -18.81
CA HIS A 21 -10.14 -2.28 -18.83
C HIS A 21 -10.37 -1.19 -17.76
N VAL A 22 -9.64 -1.21 -16.65
CA VAL A 22 -9.68 -0.17 -15.62
C VAL A 22 -8.93 1.07 -16.10
N LEU A 23 -7.79 0.89 -16.80
CA LEU A 23 -6.98 1.99 -17.29
C LEU A 23 -7.63 2.80 -18.42
N GLN A 24 -8.56 2.22 -19.18
CA GLN A 24 -9.19 2.90 -20.33
C GLN A 24 -9.83 4.24 -19.98
N GLN A 25 -10.32 4.41 -18.74
CA GLN A 25 -10.95 5.66 -18.29
C GLN A 25 -9.94 6.68 -17.74
N ALA A 26 -8.74 6.23 -17.36
CA ALA A 26 -7.78 7.06 -16.64
C ALA A 26 -7.26 8.25 -17.47
N PRO A 27 -6.91 8.13 -18.77
CA PRO A 27 -6.44 9.27 -19.57
C PRO A 27 -7.43 10.42 -19.64
N ALA A 28 -8.73 10.12 -19.76
CA ALA A 28 -9.78 11.14 -19.83
C ALA A 28 -9.86 11.95 -18.52
N VAL A 29 -9.91 11.25 -17.38
CA VAL A 29 -9.94 11.87 -16.05
C VAL A 29 -8.69 12.73 -15.82
N TRP A 30 -7.51 12.20 -16.11
CA TRP A 30 -6.26 12.93 -15.89
C TRP A 30 -6.09 14.13 -16.82
N SER A 31 -6.55 14.04 -18.07
CA SER A 31 -6.50 15.17 -19.00
C SER A 31 -7.43 16.31 -18.57
N GLN A 32 -8.54 15.99 -17.91
CA GLN A 32 -9.46 16.99 -17.36
C GLN A 32 -8.90 17.61 -16.07
N GLU A 33 -8.39 16.79 -15.17
CA GLU A 33 -8.05 17.20 -13.81
C GLU A 33 -6.63 17.79 -13.67
N LEU A 34 -5.65 17.24 -14.40
CA LEU A 34 -4.25 17.65 -14.35
C LEU A 34 -3.58 17.58 -15.75
N PRO A 35 -4.05 18.39 -16.72
CA PRO A 35 -3.59 18.34 -18.11
C PRO A 35 -2.07 18.56 -18.27
N GLU A 36 -1.47 19.41 -17.43
CA GLU A 36 -0.03 19.69 -17.47
C GLU A 36 0.80 18.43 -17.25
N ALA A 37 0.45 17.59 -16.27
CA ALA A 37 1.17 16.35 -15.98
C ALA A 37 1.09 15.36 -17.15
N VAL A 38 -0.04 15.34 -17.86
CA VAL A 38 -0.21 14.52 -19.07
C VAL A 38 0.63 15.07 -20.22
N GLN A 39 0.56 16.38 -20.47
CA GLN A 39 1.30 17.05 -21.56
C GLN A 39 2.82 16.97 -21.39
N MET A 40 3.31 17.08 -20.14
CA MET A 40 4.73 16.94 -19.82
C MET A 40 5.21 15.47 -19.79
N GLY A 41 4.31 14.50 -19.94
CA GLY A 41 4.64 13.07 -19.83
C GLY A 41 5.07 12.66 -18.42
N HIS A 42 4.63 13.40 -17.39
CA HIS A 42 4.89 13.08 -15.99
C HIS A 42 3.95 11.98 -15.46
N VAL A 43 2.87 11.66 -16.17
CA VAL A 43 2.02 10.51 -15.90
C VAL A 43 1.97 9.59 -17.12
N GLN A 44 2.11 8.28 -16.86
CA GLN A 44 1.93 7.21 -17.84
C GLN A 44 0.99 6.17 -17.28
N PHE A 45 0.19 5.56 -18.15
CA PHE A 45 -0.71 4.45 -17.82
C PHE A 45 -0.15 3.19 -18.44
N MET A 46 -0.03 2.12 -17.66
CA MET A 46 0.59 0.88 -18.13
C MET A 46 -0.19 -0.33 -17.65
N PRO A 47 -0.85 -1.09 -18.56
CA PRO A 47 -1.50 -2.34 -18.20
C PRO A 47 -0.52 -3.28 -17.49
N HIS A 48 -0.91 -3.79 -16.33
CA HIS A 48 -0.06 -4.69 -15.56
C HIS A 48 -0.88 -5.59 -14.65
N ASP A 49 -0.50 -6.86 -14.62
CA ASP A 49 -0.92 -7.82 -13.60
C ASP A 49 0.17 -7.93 -12.54
N PHE A 50 -0.14 -7.55 -11.30
CA PHE A 50 0.80 -7.55 -10.19
C PHE A 50 1.21 -8.96 -9.72
N PHE A 51 0.57 -10.03 -10.21
CA PHE A 51 1.03 -11.41 -10.05
C PHE A 51 2.10 -11.81 -11.08
N THR A 52 2.46 -10.90 -11.99
CA THR A 52 3.54 -11.07 -12.94
C THR A 52 4.75 -10.21 -12.58
N ALA A 53 5.88 -10.45 -13.24
CA ALA A 53 7.10 -9.70 -12.97
C ALA A 53 6.91 -8.20 -13.20
N GLN A 54 7.23 -7.40 -12.19
CA GLN A 54 7.18 -5.94 -12.27
C GLN A 54 8.12 -5.42 -13.38
N ALA A 55 7.54 -4.78 -14.40
CA ALA A 55 8.24 -4.29 -15.58
C ALA A 55 9.12 -3.06 -15.29
N ILE A 56 8.70 -2.17 -14.37
CA ILE A 56 9.44 -0.95 -14.04
C ILE A 56 10.48 -1.26 -12.97
N LYS A 57 11.75 -1.20 -13.33
CA LYS A 57 12.90 -1.44 -12.44
C LYS A 57 13.43 -0.12 -11.87
N GLY A 58 13.87 -0.16 -10.61
CA GLY A 58 14.54 0.96 -9.94
C GLY A 58 13.68 2.19 -9.72
N ALA A 59 12.35 2.05 -9.61
CA ALA A 59 11.50 3.17 -9.23
C ALA A 59 11.86 3.63 -7.80
N GLY A 60 11.76 4.94 -7.55
CA GLY A 60 12.02 5.49 -6.21
C GLY A 60 11.03 4.96 -5.17
N ALA A 61 9.76 4.78 -5.57
CA ALA A 61 8.74 4.15 -4.75
C ALA A 61 7.80 3.27 -5.60
N TYR A 62 7.40 2.14 -5.03
CA TYR A 62 6.29 1.31 -5.49
C TYR A 62 5.13 1.46 -4.50
N LEU A 63 4.00 1.98 -4.96
CA LEU A 63 2.88 2.35 -4.11
C LEU A 63 1.70 1.39 -4.32
N LEU A 64 1.29 0.70 -3.27
CA LEU A 64 0.10 -0.15 -3.22
C LEU A 64 -0.90 0.51 -2.28
N ARG A 65 -2.15 0.72 -2.71
CA ARG A 65 -3.20 1.24 -1.82
C ARG A 65 -4.44 0.38 -1.96
N ARG A 66 -4.91 -0.19 -0.86
CA ARG A 66 -6.06 -1.09 -0.84
C ARG A 66 -5.85 -2.21 -1.85
N ILE A 67 -4.70 -2.87 -1.71
CA ILE A 67 -4.32 -4.00 -2.56
C ILE A 67 -4.06 -5.22 -1.69
N LEU A 68 -3.11 -5.17 -0.75
CA LEU A 68 -2.71 -6.38 -0.01
C LEU A 68 -3.83 -6.91 0.89
N HIS A 69 -4.71 -6.03 1.39
CA HIS A 69 -5.86 -6.45 2.18
C HIS A 69 -6.87 -7.34 1.40
N ASP A 70 -6.93 -7.24 0.07
CA ASP A 70 -7.82 -8.06 -0.77
C ASP A 70 -7.35 -9.52 -0.90
N TRP A 71 -6.11 -9.81 -0.51
CA TRP A 71 -5.44 -11.07 -0.84
C TRP A 71 -4.95 -11.82 0.40
N SER A 72 -4.90 -13.15 0.28
CA SER A 72 -4.23 -14.01 1.24
C SER A 72 -2.73 -13.70 1.36
N ASP A 73 -2.10 -14.20 2.43
CA ASP A 73 -0.67 -13.99 2.67
C ASP A 73 0.19 -14.53 1.52
N GLU A 74 -0.12 -15.71 0.99
CA GLU A 74 0.63 -16.32 -0.12
C GLU A 74 0.61 -15.44 -1.37
N ASN A 75 -0.55 -14.87 -1.69
CA ASN A 75 -0.71 -13.96 -2.81
C ASN A 75 0.00 -12.63 -2.57
N CYS A 76 -0.10 -12.07 -1.36
CA CYS A 76 0.64 -10.88 -0.99
C CYS A 76 2.16 -11.08 -1.10
N ILE A 77 2.68 -12.24 -0.71
CA ILE A 77 4.10 -12.58 -0.83
C ILE A 77 4.53 -12.62 -2.30
N ILE A 78 3.70 -13.14 -3.21
CA ILE A 78 3.98 -13.15 -4.65
C ILE A 78 4.12 -11.70 -5.16
N ILE A 79 3.14 -10.84 -4.85
CA ILE A 79 3.13 -9.42 -5.23
C ILE A 79 4.40 -8.73 -4.70
N LEU A 80 4.67 -8.87 -3.40
CA LEU A 80 5.82 -8.24 -2.75
C LEU A 80 7.16 -8.75 -3.31
N LYS A 81 7.26 -10.03 -3.68
CA LYS A 81 8.47 -10.58 -4.34
C LYS A 81 8.68 -9.99 -5.72
N HIS A 82 7.63 -9.79 -6.51
CA HIS A 82 7.76 -9.13 -7.81
C HIS A 82 8.22 -7.68 -7.67
N LEU A 83 7.72 -6.94 -6.68
CA LEU A 83 8.21 -5.61 -6.36
C LEU A 83 9.65 -5.63 -5.88
N LYS A 84 10.00 -6.50 -4.92
CA LYS A 84 11.38 -6.69 -4.43
C LYS A 84 12.37 -6.90 -5.58
N ASN A 85 12.04 -7.77 -6.53
CA ASN A 85 12.89 -8.07 -7.69
C ASN A 85 13.02 -6.89 -8.68
N ALA A 86 12.26 -5.82 -8.50
CA ALA A 86 12.36 -4.61 -9.28
C ALA A 86 13.06 -3.46 -8.53
N MET A 87 13.23 -3.57 -7.21
CA MET A 87 13.81 -2.53 -6.37
C MET A 87 15.32 -2.38 -6.54
N THR A 88 15.80 -1.16 -6.32
CA THR A 88 17.20 -0.88 -5.94
C THR A 88 17.28 -0.67 -4.43
N PRO A 89 18.49 -0.59 -3.83
CA PRO A 89 18.64 -0.27 -2.40
C PRO A 89 17.98 1.05 -1.96
N SER A 90 17.83 2.01 -2.88
CA SER A 90 17.17 3.29 -2.65
C SER A 90 15.64 3.24 -2.83
N SER A 91 15.10 2.19 -3.45
CA SER A 91 13.65 2.04 -3.63
C SER A 91 12.93 1.82 -2.30
N ARG A 92 11.66 2.22 -2.25
CA ARG A 92 10.72 1.88 -1.17
C ARG A 92 9.47 1.23 -1.71
N ILE A 93 8.89 0.33 -0.93
CA ILE A 93 7.49 -0.07 -1.12
C ILE A 93 6.68 0.70 -0.07
N LEU A 94 5.63 1.37 -0.53
CA LEU A 94 4.69 2.09 0.32
C LEU A 94 3.34 1.40 0.18
N ILE A 95 2.82 0.85 1.27
CA ILE A 95 1.48 0.23 1.32
C ILE A 95 0.57 1.16 2.09
N ILE A 96 -0.64 1.39 1.58
CA ILE A 96 -1.66 2.22 2.22
C ILE A 96 -2.91 1.37 2.43
N ASP A 97 -2.97 0.73 3.59
CA ASP A 97 -4.04 -0.19 4.04
C ASP A 97 -4.49 0.14 5.48
N HIS A 98 -5.54 -0.51 5.96
CA HIS A 98 -5.79 -0.51 7.41
C HIS A 98 -4.77 -1.40 8.11
N VAL A 99 -4.44 -1.03 9.34
CA VAL A 99 -3.61 -1.85 10.21
C VAL A 99 -4.41 -2.06 11.49
N LEU A 100 -4.73 -3.32 11.76
CA LEU A 100 -5.54 -3.66 12.91
C LEU A 100 -4.75 -3.42 14.19
N HIS A 101 -5.35 -2.65 15.09
CA HIS A 101 -4.79 -2.46 16.41
C HIS A 101 -5.03 -3.71 17.26
N PRO A 102 -3.98 -4.28 17.86
CA PRO A 102 -4.14 -5.39 18.79
C PRO A 102 -4.95 -4.96 20.01
N THR A 103 -5.67 -5.90 20.62
CA THR A 103 -6.47 -5.67 21.84
C THR A 103 -5.59 -5.47 23.08
N VAL A 104 -4.30 -5.76 22.97
CA VAL A 104 -3.25 -5.56 23.96
C VAL A 104 -2.21 -4.60 23.40
N GLU A 105 -1.58 -3.82 24.28
CA GLU A 105 -0.51 -2.90 23.87
C GLU A 105 0.69 -3.66 23.29
N SER A 106 1.07 -3.33 22.06
CA SER A 106 2.19 -3.97 21.34
C SER A 106 3.42 -3.07 21.17
N GLY A 107 3.30 -1.77 21.50
CA GLY A 107 4.34 -0.76 21.26
C GLY A 107 4.58 -0.39 19.79
N GLN A 108 3.91 -1.05 18.84
CA GLN A 108 4.07 -0.80 17.40
C GLN A 108 3.08 0.23 16.84
N LEU A 109 1.95 0.42 17.54
CA LEU A 109 0.92 1.42 17.25
C LEU A 109 0.54 2.13 18.56
N LYS A 110 0.11 3.39 18.47
CA LYS A 110 -0.30 4.16 19.63
C LYS A 110 -1.57 3.57 20.26
N SER A 111 -1.44 3.04 21.47
CA SER A 111 -2.60 2.53 22.22
C SER A 111 -3.52 3.65 22.70
N ALA A 112 -4.82 3.35 22.78
CA ALA A 112 -5.80 4.26 23.35
C ALA A 112 -5.51 4.55 24.83
N PRO A 113 -5.78 5.77 25.32
CA PRO A 113 -5.62 6.08 26.73
C PRO A 113 -6.68 5.35 27.58
N PRO A 114 -6.36 4.94 28.82
CA PRO A 114 -7.36 4.41 29.75
C PRO A 114 -8.53 5.39 29.95
N PRO A 115 -9.79 4.91 30.13
CA PRO A 115 -10.20 3.51 30.28
C PRO A 115 -10.53 2.79 28.97
N LEU A 116 -10.19 3.37 27.81
CA LEU A 116 -10.48 2.75 26.52
C LEU A 116 -9.63 1.48 26.33
N PRO A 117 -10.16 0.45 25.64
CA PRO A 117 -9.34 -0.69 25.24
C PRO A 117 -8.24 -0.22 24.29
N ALA A 118 -7.08 -0.90 24.31
CA ALA A 118 -5.89 -0.48 23.56
C ALA A 118 -6.14 -0.26 22.06
N ASN A 119 -7.10 -0.98 21.49
CA ASN A 119 -7.53 -0.89 20.10
C ASN A 119 -8.58 0.19 19.81
N TYR A 120 -8.83 1.13 20.72
CA TYR A 120 -9.82 2.22 20.63
C TYR A 120 -11.30 1.78 20.56
N GLY A 121 -11.59 0.48 20.61
CA GLY A 121 -12.94 -0.07 20.62
C GLY A 121 -13.78 0.44 19.44
N ILE A 122 -14.92 1.08 19.74
CA ILE A 122 -15.89 1.57 18.75
C ILE A 122 -15.30 2.58 17.77
N ALA A 123 -14.26 3.33 18.15
CA ALA A 123 -13.65 4.34 17.28
C ALA A 123 -12.90 3.72 16.10
N HIS A 124 -12.49 2.44 16.20
CA HIS A 124 -11.90 1.68 15.10
C HIS A 124 -12.90 0.74 14.41
N MET A 125 -14.20 0.90 14.64
CA MET A 125 -15.24 0.06 14.04
C MET A 125 -15.11 -0.01 12.52
N PHE A 126 -14.80 1.09 11.82
CA PHE A 126 -14.69 1.08 10.37
C PHE A 126 -13.64 0.10 9.86
N SER A 127 -12.45 0.05 10.46
CA SER A 127 -11.41 -0.90 10.05
C SER A 127 -11.80 -2.35 10.34
N ILE A 128 -12.60 -2.59 11.38
CA ILE A 128 -13.12 -3.93 11.72
C ILE A 128 -14.25 -4.33 10.76
N MET A 129 -15.12 -3.39 10.37
CA MET A 129 -16.18 -3.64 9.40
C MET A 129 -15.58 -3.92 8.01
N ASP A 130 -14.60 -3.12 7.59
CA ASP A 130 -13.87 -3.36 6.35
C ASP A 130 -13.23 -4.76 6.35
N ASP A 131 -12.64 -5.21 7.46
CA ASP A 131 -12.08 -6.57 7.59
C ASP A 131 -13.15 -7.67 7.40
N LEU A 132 -14.33 -7.49 7.98
CA LEU A 132 -15.45 -8.42 7.79
C LEU A 132 -15.95 -8.43 6.34
N ASP A 133 -16.00 -7.28 5.69
CA ASP A 133 -16.44 -7.13 4.30
C ASP A 133 -15.46 -7.83 3.35
N ILE A 134 -14.15 -7.57 3.49
CA ILE A 134 -13.13 -8.19 2.63
C ILE A 134 -12.96 -9.69 2.90
N MET A 135 -13.12 -10.14 4.15
CA MET A 135 -13.17 -11.56 4.48
C MET A 135 -14.33 -12.24 3.75
N SER A 136 -15.50 -11.60 3.74
CA SER A 136 -16.72 -12.15 3.15
C SER A 136 -16.69 -12.15 1.61
N LEU A 137 -16.11 -11.11 1.00
CA LEU A 137 -16.19 -10.89 -0.44
C LEU A 137 -14.97 -11.39 -1.22
N MET A 138 -13.78 -11.36 -0.62
CA MET A 138 -12.51 -11.52 -1.34
C MET A 138 -11.58 -12.56 -0.70
N ASN A 139 -12.01 -13.19 0.40
CA ASN A 139 -11.15 -14.05 1.24
C ASN A 139 -9.85 -13.33 1.64
N GLY A 140 -9.97 -12.00 1.81
CA GLY A 140 -8.92 -11.09 2.22
C GLY A 140 -8.90 -10.90 3.74
N MET A 141 -7.97 -10.08 4.22
CA MET A 141 -7.89 -9.71 5.63
C MET A 141 -7.11 -8.41 5.82
N GLU A 142 -7.55 -7.61 6.79
CA GLU A 142 -6.75 -6.56 7.37
C GLU A 142 -5.72 -7.19 8.31
N ARG A 143 -4.53 -6.60 8.39
CA ARG A 143 -3.40 -7.20 9.10
C ARG A 143 -2.96 -6.35 10.29
N THR A 144 -2.50 -7.04 11.33
CA THR A 144 -1.78 -6.42 12.46
C THR A 144 -0.34 -6.09 12.07
N PRO A 145 0.35 -5.23 12.84
CA PRO A 145 1.78 -4.96 12.62
C PRO A 145 2.64 -6.23 12.55
N ASP A 146 2.45 -7.18 13.47
CA ASP A 146 3.22 -8.44 13.51
C ASP A 146 3.02 -9.27 12.23
N GLN A 147 1.78 -9.36 11.73
CA GLN A 147 1.47 -10.05 10.48
C GLN A 147 2.14 -9.36 9.28
N LEU A 148 2.17 -8.03 9.25
CA LEU A 148 2.85 -7.27 8.19
C LEU A 148 4.37 -7.46 8.23
N HIS A 149 4.97 -7.51 9.42
CA HIS A 149 6.37 -7.84 9.61
C HIS A 149 6.69 -9.26 9.10
N GLY A 150 5.88 -10.26 9.49
CA GLY A 150 6.06 -11.64 9.01
C GLY A 150 5.85 -11.78 7.50
N LEU A 151 4.92 -11.03 6.92
CA LEU A 151 4.69 -10.99 5.48
C LEU A 151 5.90 -10.41 4.73
N ALA A 152 6.44 -9.29 5.22
CA ALA A 152 7.63 -8.67 4.65
C ALA A 152 8.84 -9.61 4.73
N GLU A 153 9.06 -10.24 5.88
CA GLU A 153 10.16 -11.19 6.09
C GLU A 153 10.07 -12.37 5.11
N ARG A 154 8.89 -13.00 4.97
CA ARG A 154 8.64 -14.09 4.00
C ARG A 154 8.83 -13.65 2.55
N ALA A 155 8.63 -12.38 2.24
CA ALA A 155 8.93 -11.79 0.94
C ALA A 155 10.41 -11.39 0.78
N GLY A 156 11.21 -11.41 1.84
CA GLY A 156 12.60 -10.97 1.86
C GLY A 156 12.75 -9.44 1.84
N LEU A 157 11.87 -8.76 2.57
CA LEU A 157 11.81 -7.32 2.78
C LEU A 157 11.82 -7.03 4.30
N THR A 158 11.97 -5.76 4.66
CA THR A 158 11.87 -5.30 6.05
C THR A 158 10.90 -4.14 6.14
N VAL A 159 9.93 -4.22 7.07
CA VAL A 159 9.10 -3.07 7.46
C VAL A 159 9.94 -2.12 8.29
N ILE A 160 10.00 -0.87 7.88
CA ILE A 160 10.79 0.19 8.54
C ILE A 160 9.94 1.03 9.45
N LYS A 161 8.73 1.34 9.01
CA LYS A 161 7.82 2.16 9.77
C LYS A 161 6.39 1.95 9.33
N ILE A 162 5.49 1.99 10.30
CA ILE A 162 4.06 2.12 10.10
C ILE A 162 3.68 3.52 10.57
N TRP A 163 3.19 4.35 9.65
CA TRP A 163 2.74 5.71 9.93
C TRP A 163 1.23 5.72 10.15
N GLU A 164 0.81 6.10 11.35
CA GLU A 164 -0.60 6.38 11.67
C GLU A 164 -1.00 7.71 11.01
N CYS A 165 -1.93 7.67 10.05
CA CYS A 165 -2.42 8.89 9.40
C CYS A 165 -3.48 9.57 10.27
N ARG A 166 -3.88 10.80 9.91
CA ARG A 166 -5.03 11.47 10.54
C ARG A 166 -6.38 10.79 10.27
N GLY A 167 -6.45 9.90 9.28
CA GLY A 167 -7.61 9.04 9.01
C GLY A 167 -7.35 7.60 9.45
N SER A 168 -8.28 6.69 9.16
CA SER A 168 -8.19 5.28 9.55
C SER A 168 -7.12 4.46 8.81
N MET A 169 -6.52 5.02 7.76
CA MET A 169 -5.48 4.36 6.96
C MET A 169 -4.09 4.54 7.57
N HIS A 170 -3.20 3.60 7.28
CA HIS A 170 -1.79 3.68 7.66
C HIS A 170 -0.93 3.70 6.40
N VAL A 171 0.29 4.21 6.52
CA VAL A 171 1.33 4.02 5.49
C VAL A 171 2.39 3.08 6.04
N ILE A 172 2.55 1.92 5.41
CA ILE A 172 3.58 0.94 5.75
C ILE A 172 4.73 1.11 4.76
N GLU A 173 5.91 1.43 5.28
CA GLU A 173 7.13 1.56 4.49
C GLU A 173 7.96 0.29 4.61
N MET A 174 8.27 -0.33 3.47
CA MET A 174 9.17 -1.48 3.37
C MET A 174 10.38 -1.17 2.48
N ARG A 175 11.52 -1.80 2.79
CA ARG A 175 12.75 -1.74 1.99
C ARG A 175 13.41 -3.12 1.85
N LEU A 176 14.42 -3.19 0.98
CA LEU A 176 15.36 -4.32 0.96
C LEU A 176 16.11 -4.41 2.30
N PRO A 177 16.38 -5.61 2.83
CA PRO A 177 17.21 -5.78 4.02
C PRO A 177 18.58 -5.12 3.84
N GLU A 178 19.15 -4.57 4.91
CA GLU A 178 20.53 -4.09 4.89
C GLU A 178 21.47 -5.30 4.84
N GLU A 179 22.34 -5.38 3.82
CA GLU A 179 23.41 -6.38 3.77
C GLU A 179 24.30 -6.19 5.01
N HIS A 180 24.47 -7.24 5.80
CA HIS A 180 25.36 -7.28 6.96
C HIS A 180 26.79 -7.59 6.52
#